data_AF-E6Z0I6-F1
#
_entry.id   AF-E6Z0I6-F1
#
_cell.length_a   1.000
_cell.length_b   1.000
_cell.length_c   1.000
_cell.angle_alpha   90.00
_cell.angle_beta   90.00
_cell.angle_gamma   90.00
#
_symmetry.space_group_name_H-M   'P 1'
#
loop_
_entity.id
_entity.type
_entity.pdbx_description
1 polymer ?
#
loop_
_entity_poly.entity_id
_entity_poly.type
_entity_poly.pdbx_seq_one_letter_code
_entity_poly.pdbx_strand_id
1 'polypeptide(L)'
;METPFIAKVAQKYNLSEQEFREALFKTCINFNISEEDFEDFIYLADGYGLNPLNKEIYAVPKKNGIIPVATAAGWIKMIKSSPNLYDIKLQKNTDNEDNLLSVTCAMYLKGIKYPIRISEYLKECKQDTEHWRKYPARMLQNEAIKQCARLALDSVGPFFYEEDEAFYKEEGVADLIHEIICHK
;
A
#
# COMPACT_ATOMS: atom_id res chain seq x y z
N MET A 1 -28.52 -2.82 22.15
CA MET A 1 -27.66 -3.71 21.35
C MET A 1 -26.52 -2.84 20.83
N GLU A 2 -25.28 -3.24 21.03
CA GLU A 2 -24.13 -2.50 20.47
C GLU A 2 -24.19 -2.57 18.94
N THR A 3 -23.90 -1.46 18.28
CA THR A 3 -23.81 -1.43 16.81
C THR A 3 -22.66 -2.32 16.34
N PRO A 4 -22.88 -3.22 15.36
CA PRO A 4 -21.83 -4.05 14.77
C PRO A 4 -20.64 -3.21 14.27
N PHE A 5 -19.45 -3.79 14.27
CA PHE A 5 -18.22 -3.08 13.86
C PHE A 5 -18.33 -2.52 12.44
N ILE A 6 -18.80 -3.33 11.48
CA ILE A 6 -18.94 -2.90 10.08
C ILE A 6 -19.93 -1.73 9.95
N ALA A 7 -21.10 -1.79 10.61
CA ALA A 7 -22.02 -0.65 10.68
C ALA A 7 -21.36 0.62 11.26
N LYS A 8 -20.52 0.51 12.29
CA LYS A 8 -19.79 1.66 12.86
C LYS A 8 -18.82 2.27 11.84
N VAL A 9 -18.12 1.44 11.06
CA VAL A 9 -17.22 1.91 9.99
C VAL A 9 -18.00 2.53 8.84
N ALA A 10 -19.10 1.90 8.40
CA ALA A 10 -19.98 2.41 7.34
C ALA A 10 -20.53 3.83 7.66
N GLN A 11 -20.85 4.09 8.93
CA GLN A 11 -21.30 5.41 9.39
C GLN A 11 -20.26 6.52 9.19
N LYS A 12 -18.95 6.20 9.20
CA LYS A 12 -17.88 7.19 8.89
C LYS A 12 -18.00 7.74 7.46
N TYR A 13 -18.68 6.99 6.58
CA TYR A 13 -18.91 7.32 5.18
C TYR A 13 -20.34 7.79 4.90
N ASN A 14 -21.18 7.93 5.93
CA ASN A 14 -22.62 8.23 5.82
C ASN A 14 -23.39 7.19 4.98
N LEU A 15 -23.01 5.91 5.10
CA LEU A 15 -23.65 4.79 4.42
C LEU A 15 -24.28 3.82 5.44
N SER A 16 -25.34 3.13 5.04
CA SER A 16 -25.75 1.91 5.73
C SER A 16 -24.70 0.80 5.56
N GLU A 17 -24.74 -0.21 6.42
CA GLU A 17 -23.84 -1.37 6.32
C GLU A 17 -23.97 -2.07 4.95
N GLN A 18 -25.20 -2.22 4.46
CA GLN A 18 -25.47 -2.84 3.16
C GLN A 18 -24.89 -1.99 2.01
N GLU A 19 -25.17 -0.69 1.97
CA GLU A 19 -24.65 0.20 0.92
C GLU A 19 -23.11 0.25 0.93
N PHE A 20 -22.52 0.26 2.13
CA PHE A 20 -21.08 0.22 2.29
C PHE A 20 -20.49 -1.07 1.71
N ARG A 21 -21.06 -2.22 2.06
CA ARG A 21 -20.65 -3.51 1.51
C ARG A 21 -20.76 -3.54 -0.01
N GLU A 22 -21.90 -3.17 -0.58
CA GLU A 22 -22.11 -3.15 -2.04
C GLU A 22 -21.08 -2.24 -2.75
N ALA A 23 -20.80 -1.06 -2.19
CA ALA A 23 -19.82 -0.13 -2.74
C ALA A 23 -18.39 -0.71 -2.72
N LEU A 24 -18.02 -1.44 -1.65
CA LEU A 24 -16.73 -2.08 -1.52
C LEU A 24 -16.55 -3.23 -2.52
N PHE A 25 -17.54 -4.09 -2.67
CA PHE A 25 -17.50 -5.18 -3.65
C PHE A 25 -17.37 -4.66 -5.09
N LYS A 26 -17.99 -3.51 -5.39
CA LYS A 26 -17.83 -2.85 -6.69
C LYS A 26 -16.47 -2.18 -6.88
N THR A 27 -15.82 -1.76 -5.80
CA THR A 27 -14.64 -0.88 -5.86
C THR A 27 -13.33 -1.60 -5.65
N CYS A 28 -13.25 -2.45 -4.63
CA CYS A 28 -11.99 -2.98 -4.11
C CYS A 28 -12.01 -4.46 -3.68
N ILE A 29 -13.16 -5.15 -3.82
CA ILE A 29 -13.33 -6.58 -3.53
C ILE A 29 -14.13 -7.21 -4.68
N ASN A 30 -13.49 -7.49 -5.81
CA ASN A 30 -14.15 -7.99 -7.03
C ASN A 30 -14.33 -9.52 -7.08
N PHE A 31 -14.32 -10.19 -5.93
CA PHE A 31 -14.40 -11.64 -5.81
C PHE A 31 -15.19 -12.05 -4.56
N ASN A 32 -15.59 -13.31 -4.48
CA ASN A 32 -16.27 -13.83 -3.30
C ASN A 32 -15.27 -14.01 -2.15
N ILE A 33 -15.63 -13.48 -0.98
CA ILE A 33 -14.87 -13.60 0.26
C ILE A 33 -15.77 -14.11 1.37
N SER A 34 -15.16 -14.73 2.39
CA SER A 34 -15.89 -15.11 3.60
C SER A 34 -16.28 -13.87 4.42
N GLU A 35 -17.26 -14.00 5.31
CA GLU A 35 -17.61 -12.92 6.24
C GLU A 35 -16.43 -12.57 7.16
N GLU A 36 -15.67 -13.58 7.60
CA GLU A 36 -14.47 -13.39 8.43
C GLU A 36 -13.39 -12.60 7.70
N ASP A 37 -13.08 -12.95 6.45
CA ASP A 37 -12.11 -12.20 5.62
C ASP A 37 -12.60 -10.76 5.35
N PHE A 38 -13.90 -10.55 5.15
CA PHE A 38 -14.45 -9.21 4.98
C PHE A 38 -14.29 -8.38 6.25
N GLU A 39 -14.62 -8.94 7.41
CA GLU A 39 -14.46 -8.26 8.70
C GLU A 39 -12.99 -7.92 8.97
N ASP A 40 -12.07 -8.86 8.73
CA ASP A 40 -10.62 -8.65 8.86
C ASP A 40 -10.12 -7.55 7.93
N PHE A 41 -10.58 -7.53 6.67
CA PHE A 41 -10.23 -6.48 5.72
C PHE A 41 -10.63 -5.09 6.23
N ILE A 42 -11.87 -4.96 6.71
CA ILE A 42 -12.39 -3.68 7.20
C ILE A 42 -11.71 -3.28 8.51
N TYR A 43 -11.42 -4.25 9.38
CA TYR A 43 -10.68 -4.02 10.62
C TYR A 43 -9.29 -3.44 10.33
N LEU A 44 -8.56 -4.02 9.38
CA LEU A 44 -7.25 -3.53 8.97
C LEU A 44 -7.35 -2.17 8.28
N ALA A 45 -8.24 -2.01 7.30
CA ALA A 45 -8.41 -0.74 6.60
C ALA A 45 -8.70 0.41 7.58
N ASP A 46 -9.63 0.19 8.52
CA ASP A 46 -9.99 1.19 9.54
C ASP A 46 -8.85 1.46 10.52
N GLY A 47 -8.16 0.41 10.97
CA GLY A 47 -7.04 0.50 11.92
C GLY A 47 -5.86 1.33 11.38
N TYR A 48 -5.61 1.27 10.08
CA TYR A 48 -4.58 2.09 9.41
C TYR A 48 -5.12 3.41 8.85
N GLY A 49 -6.41 3.71 9.05
CA GLY A 49 -7.05 4.92 8.55
C GLY A 49 -7.13 4.99 7.02
N LEU A 50 -7.11 3.85 6.35
CA LEU A 50 -7.23 3.72 4.91
C LEU A 50 -8.70 3.62 4.50
N ASN A 51 -9.05 4.30 3.42
CA ASN A 51 -10.38 4.29 2.84
C ASN A 51 -10.41 3.41 1.58
N PRO A 52 -11.03 2.21 1.63
CA PRO A 52 -11.09 1.35 0.46
C PRO A 52 -11.97 1.93 -0.67
N LEU A 53 -12.97 2.77 -0.37
CA LEU A 53 -13.78 3.44 -1.37
C LEU A 53 -12.97 4.46 -2.21
N ASN A 54 -11.89 5.00 -1.62
CA ASN A 54 -10.93 5.86 -2.31
C ASN A 54 -9.83 5.06 -3.02
N LYS A 55 -9.90 3.73 -3.03
CA LYS A 55 -8.85 2.84 -3.56
C LYS A 55 -7.50 3.05 -2.87
N GLU A 56 -7.51 3.31 -1.57
CA GLU A 56 -6.28 3.42 -0.78
C GLU A 56 -5.76 2.02 -0.38
N ILE A 57 -6.63 1.02 -0.39
CA ILE A 57 -6.37 -0.38 -0.05
C ILE A 57 -7.31 -1.29 -0.85
N TYR A 58 -6.79 -2.44 -1.28
CA TYR A 58 -7.52 -3.50 -1.97
C TYR A 58 -7.47 -4.80 -1.17
N ALA A 59 -8.52 -5.61 -1.29
CA ALA A 59 -8.43 -7.02 -0.93
C ALA A 59 -7.97 -7.78 -2.17
N VAL A 60 -7.00 -8.67 -1.99
CA VAL A 60 -6.50 -9.56 -3.03
C VAL A 60 -6.74 -10.99 -2.58
N PRO A 61 -7.31 -11.88 -3.42
CA PRO A 61 -7.55 -13.26 -3.03
C PRO A 61 -6.21 -13.98 -2.86
N LYS A 62 -6.18 -14.88 -1.88
CA LYS A 62 -5.07 -15.80 -1.66
C LYS A 62 -5.62 -17.21 -1.53
N LYS A 63 -4.77 -18.23 -1.64
CA LYS A 63 -5.20 -19.65 -1.57
C LYS A 63 -6.17 -19.96 -0.41
N ASN A 64 -5.98 -19.33 0.75
CA ASN A 64 -6.85 -19.47 1.93
C ASN A 64 -7.16 -18.10 2.57
N GLY A 65 -7.98 -17.29 1.91
CA GLY A 65 -8.47 -16.01 2.43
C GLY A 65 -8.01 -14.83 1.60
N ILE A 66 -7.67 -13.72 2.25
CA ILE A 66 -7.23 -12.50 1.55
C ILE A 66 -5.84 -12.01 1.97
N ILE A 67 -5.26 -11.18 1.10
CA ILE A 67 -4.13 -10.30 1.39
C ILE A 67 -4.61 -8.85 1.21
N PRO A 68 -4.55 -8.01 2.26
CA PRO A 68 -4.79 -6.59 2.12
C PRO A 68 -3.56 -5.91 1.51
N VAL A 69 -3.79 -5.12 0.46
CA VAL A 69 -2.74 -4.47 -0.32
C VAL A 69 -2.99 -2.96 -0.35
N ALA A 70 -2.06 -2.18 0.18
CA ALA A 70 -2.14 -0.72 0.12
C ALA A 70 -1.63 -0.20 -1.23
N THR A 71 -2.39 0.72 -1.84
CA THR A 71 -1.97 1.37 -3.08
C THR A 71 -0.93 2.44 -2.82
N ALA A 72 -0.30 2.99 -3.86
CA ALA A 72 0.57 4.15 -3.73
C ALA A 72 -0.11 5.32 -2.99
N ALA A 73 -1.41 5.52 -3.19
CA ALA A 73 -2.19 6.53 -2.47
C ALA A 73 -2.33 6.19 -0.97
N GLY A 74 -2.61 4.93 -0.63
CA GLY A 74 -2.67 4.46 0.75
C GLY A 74 -1.33 4.63 1.48
N TRP A 75 -0.23 4.23 0.86
CA TRP A 75 1.12 4.45 1.40
C TRP A 75 1.41 5.92 1.69
N ILE A 76 1.14 6.81 0.74
CA ILE A 76 1.32 8.24 0.94
C ILE A 76 0.47 8.76 2.10
N LYS A 77 -0.77 8.29 2.24
CA LYS A 77 -1.66 8.68 3.33
C LYS A 77 -1.12 8.24 4.68
N MET A 78 -0.68 6.99 4.82
CA MET A 78 -0.11 6.48 6.07
C MET A 78 1.14 7.26 6.47
N ILE A 79 2.05 7.49 5.52
CA ILE A 79 3.29 8.24 5.75
C ILE A 79 2.98 9.67 6.21
N LYS A 80 2.07 10.37 5.51
CA LYS A 80 1.68 11.74 5.86
C LYS A 80 0.92 11.85 7.18
N SER A 81 0.20 10.80 7.56
CA SER A 81 -0.55 10.76 8.82
C SER A 81 0.33 10.45 10.02
N SER A 82 1.61 10.11 9.81
CA SER A 82 2.53 9.80 10.90
C SER A 82 2.90 11.07 11.69
N PRO A 83 2.58 11.14 13.00
CA PRO A 83 2.77 12.35 13.80
C PRO A 83 4.24 12.70 14.04
N ASN A 84 5.12 11.69 13.97
CA ASN A 84 6.55 11.82 14.26
C ASN A 84 7.39 12.12 13.02
N LEU A 85 6.82 12.02 11.81
CA LEU A 85 7.53 12.38 10.60
C LEU A 85 7.84 13.88 10.58
N TYR A 86 9.09 14.22 10.29
CA TYR A 86 9.57 15.60 10.18
C TYR A 86 9.91 15.97 8.74
N ASP A 87 10.66 15.11 8.03
CA ASP A 87 11.08 15.37 6.65
C ASP A 87 11.38 14.05 5.92
N ILE A 88 11.28 14.06 4.59
CA ILE A 88 11.67 12.94 3.71
C ILE A 88 12.61 13.50 2.65
N LYS A 89 13.82 12.95 2.57
CA LYS A 89 14.79 13.30 1.52
C LYS A 89 15.04 12.12 0.61
N LEU A 90 15.04 12.38 -0.69
CA LEU A 90 15.40 11.41 -1.71
C LEU A 90 16.69 11.83 -2.40
N GLN A 91 17.59 10.87 -2.56
CA GLN A 91 18.82 11.02 -3.31
C GLN A 91 18.87 9.95 -4.40
N LYS A 92 18.97 10.38 -5.65
CA LYS A 92 19.26 9.48 -6.78
C LYS A 92 20.76 9.30 -6.87
N ASN A 93 21.20 8.06 -7.02
CA ASN A 93 22.59 7.72 -7.26
C ASN A 93 22.71 7.18 -8.69
N THR A 94 23.58 7.80 -9.47
CA THR A 94 23.85 7.42 -10.87
C THR A 94 25.27 6.86 -11.01
N ASP A 95 25.52 6.10 -12.07
CA ASP A 95 26.87 5.73 -12.49
C ASP A 95 27.57 6.88 -13.25
N ASN A 96 28.78 6.61 -13.74
CA ASN A 96 29.56 7.60 -14.51
C ASN A 96 28.92 7.98 -15.86
N GLU A 97 27.92 7.22 -16.32
CA GLU A 97 27.20 7.43 -17.56
C GLU A 97 25.78 8.02 -17.32
N ASP A 98 25.54 8.52 -16.10
CA ASP A 98 24.25 9.07 -15.64
C ASP A 98 23.08 8.05 -15.62
N ASN A 99 23.37 6.74 -15.67
CA ASN A 99 22.34 5.73 -15.49
C ASN A 99 21.97 5.58 -14.01
N LEU A 100 20.67 5.48 -13.72
CA LEU A 100 20.18 5.31 -12.35
C LEU A 100 20.61 3.95 -11.77
N LEU A 101 21.36 3.98 -10.67
CA LEU A 101 21.78 2.79 -9.93
C LEU A 101 20.87 2.51 -8.74
N SER A 102 20.62 3.51 -7.91
CA SER A 102 19.83 3.38 -6.70
C SER A 102 19.13 4.66 -6.31
N VAL A 103 18.11 4.54 -5.47
CA VAL A 103 17.50 5.67 -4.78
C VAL A 103 17.65 5.46 -3.29
N THR A 104 18.18 6.46 -2.60
CA THR A 104 18.26 6.49 -1.14
C THR A 104 17.17 7.38 -0.59
N CYS A 105 16.31 6.81 0.26
CA CYS A 105 15.34 7.55 1.05
C CYS A 105 15.87 7.74 2.46
N ALA A 106 15.71 8.95 3.00
CA ALA A 106 16.03 9.31 4.36
C ALA A 106 14.81 9.94 5.03
N MET A 107 14.25 9.28 6.04
CA MET A 107 13.15 9.81 6.85
C MET A 107 13.67 10.38 8.16
N TYR A 108 13.41 11.66 8.37
CA TYR A 108 13.74 12.37 9.60
C TYR A 108 12.53 12.32 10.53
N LEU A 109 12.75 11.89 11.77
CA LEU A 109 11.72 11.83 12.79
C LEU A 109 11.97 12.90 13.85
N LYS A 110 10.90 13.43 14.43
CA LYS A 110 10.96 14.42 15.51
C LYS A 110 11.73 13.84 16.71
N GLY A 111 12.69 14.59 17.22
CA GLY A 111 13.50 14.18 18.37
C GLY A 111 14.59 13.14 18.08
N ILE A 112 14.69 12.63 16.84
CA ILE A 112 15.73 11.68 16.44
C ILE A 112 16.87 12.41 15.74
N LYS A 113 18.10 12.25 16.25
CA LYS A 113 19.29 12.99 15.76
C LYS A 113 19.70 12.58 14.33
N TYR A 114 19.56 11.31 13.99
CA TYR A 114 19.97 10.77 12.69
C TYR A 114 18.77 10.13 12.00
N PRO A 115 18.52 10.41 10.71
CA PRO A 115 17.37 9.83 10.02
C PRO A 115 17.57 8.33 9.78
N ILE A 116 16.46 7.61 9.68
CA ILE A 116 16.44 6.26 9.12
C ILE A 116 16.71 6.39 7.62
N ARG A 117 17.60 5.57 7.09
CA ARG A 117 17.99 5.60 5.67
C ARG A 117 17.93 4.21 5.06
N ILE A 118 17.37 4.12 3.86
CA ILE A 118 17.36 2.91 3.04
C ILE A 118 17.70 3.27 1.60
N SER A 119 18.47 2.39 0.95
CA SER A 119 18.85 2.49 -0.45
C SER A 119 18.30 1.28 -1.21
N GLU A 120 17.43 1.54 -2.18
CA GLU A 120 16.90 0.52 -3.07
C GLU A 120 17.64 0.55 -4.40
N TYR A 121 18.05 -0.61 -4.90
CA TYR A 121 18.87 -0.74 -6.10
C TYR A 121 18.02 -1.12 -7.31
N LEU A 122 18.16 -0.36 -8.40
CA LEU A 122 17.36 -0.57 -9.61
C LEU A 122 17.47 -2.00 -10.12
N LYS A 123 18.66 -2.59 -10.05
CA LYS A 123 18.92 -3.96 -10.54
C LYS A 123 18.13 -5.02 -9.75
N GLU A 124 17.82 -4.77 -8.49
CA GLU A 124 17.13 -5.72 -7.60
C GLU A 124 15.62 -5.52 -7.64
N CYS A 125 15.16 -4.26 -7.66
CA CYS A 125 13.74 -3.94 -7.59
C CYS A 125 13.04 -3.96 -8.96
N LYS A 126 13.79 -3.80 -10.06
CA LYS A 126 13.20 -3.65 -11.40
C LYS A 126 12.46 -4.93 -11.80
N GLN A 127 11.24 -4.72 -12.26
CA GLN A 127 10.33 -5.78 -12.68
C GLN A 127 10.03 -5.64 -14.17
N ASP A 128 9.52 -6.71 -14.76
CA ASP A 128 9.10 -6.71 -16.16
C ASP A 128 7.61 -6.34 -16.33
N THR A 129 7.17 -5.29 -15.64
CA THR A 129 5.81 -4.74 -15.77
C THR A 129 5.78 -3.49 -16.65
N GLU A 130 4.61 -3.13 -17.17
CA GLU A 130 4.47 -1.93 -18.02
C GLU A 130 4.96 -0.65 -17.31
N HIS A 131 4.59 -0.48 -16.04
CA HIS A 131 4.97 0.71 -15.26
C HIS A 131 6.48 0.79 -15.01
N TRP A 132 7.13 -0.33 -14.70
CA TRP A 132 8.59 -0.39 -14.56
C TRP A 132 9.33 -0.15 -15.87
N ARG A 133 8.78 -0.60 -17.01
CA ARG A 133 9.34 -0.30 -18.34
C ARG A 133 9.21 1.18 -18.70
N LYS A 134 8.08 1.82 -18.38
CA LYS A 134 7.79 3.21 -18.75
C LYS A 134 8.39 4.24 -17.80
N TYR A 135 8.41 3.96 -16.49
CA TYR A 135 8.79 4.91 -15.45
C TYR A 135 9.73 4.31 -14.37
N PRO A 136 10.87 3.68 -14.73
CA PRO A 136 11.71 2.92 -13.79
C PRO A 136 12.23 3.77 -12.62
N ALA A 137 12.61 5.02 -12.88
CA ALA A 137 13.09 5.93 -11.84
C ALA A 137 12.01 6.30 -10.81
N ARG A 138 10.76 6.47 -11.26
CA ARG A 138 9.64 6.81 -10.38
C ARG A 138 9.22 5.60 -9.55
N MET A 139 9.24 4.41 -10.14
CA MET A 139 8.97 3.17 -9.43
C MET A 139 10.01 2.95 -8.34
N LEU A 140 11.30 3.06 -8.65
CA LEU A 140 12.37 2.89 -7.64
C LEU A 140 12.30 3.94 -6.51
N GLN A 141 11.88 5.17 -6.81
CA GLN A 141 11.62 6.17 -5.77
C GLN A 141 10.50 5.74 -4.82
N ASN A 142 9.42 5.18 -5.35
CA ASN A 142 8.32 4.68 -4.53
C ASN A 142 8.81 3.54 -3.62
N GLU A 143 9.54 2.57 -4.17
CA GLU A 143 10.10 1.46 -3.37
C GLU A 143 10.99 1.97 -2.23
N ALA A 144 11.90 2.89 -2.51
CA ALA A 144 12.77 3.48 -1.49
C ALA A 144 11.99 4.21 -0.40
N ILE A 145 10.91 4.92 -0.76
CA ILE A 145 10.04 5.58 0.21
C ILE A 145 9.38 4.55 1.11
N LYS A 146 8.77 3.51 0.54
CA LYS A 146 7.98 2.53 1.29
C LYS A 146 8.85 1.70 2.21
N GLN A 147 10.00 1.20 1.74
CA GLN A 147 10.94 0.44 2.57
C GLN A 147 11.50 1.28 3.72
N CYS A 148 11.83 2.55 3.45
CA CYS A 148 12.24 3.46 4.53
C CYS A 148 11.10 3.74 5.52
N ALA A 149 9.85 3.89 5.04
CA ALA A 149 8.67 4.08 5.87
C ALA A 149 8.41 2.89 6.80
N ARG A 150 8.55 1.65 6.29
CA ARG A 150 8.36 0.42 7.09
C ARG A 150 9.28 0.38 8.30
N LEU A 151 10.51 0.85 8.16
CA LEU A 151 11.49 0.88 9.25
C LEU A 151 11.38 2.12 10.13
N ALA A 152 10.97 3.26 9.57
CA ALA A 152 10.93 4.53 10.28
C ALA A 152 9.62 4.75 11.05
N LEU A 153 8.49 4.22 10.55
CA LEU A 153 7.17 4.57 11.02
C LEU A 153 6.46 3.36 11.62
N ASP A 154 6.25 3.38 12.93
CA ASP A 154 5.55 2.32 13.67
C ASP A 154 4.15 2.03 13.10
N SER A 155 3.49 3.06 12.55
CA SER A 155 2.15 2.97 11.93
C SER A 155 2.14 2.27 10.57
N VAL A 156 3.31 1.92 10.03
CA VAL A 156 3.47 1.35 8.67
C VAL A 156 4.12 -0.03 8.73
N GLY A 157 4.95 -0.27 9.74
CA GLY A 157 5.80 -1.46 9.86
C GLY A 157 5.12 -2.83 9.94
N PRO A 158 3.95 -3.04 10.61
CA PRO A 158 3.54 -4.40 10.93
C PRO A 158 3.09 -5.26 9.74
N PHE A 159 2.19 -4.83 8.86
CA PHE A 159 1.61 -5.76 7.86
C PHE A 159 0.96 -5.06 6.67
N PHE A 160 1.73 -4.77 5.62
CA PHE A 160 1.17 -4.65 4.28
C PHE A 160 2.10 -5.26 3.24
N TYR A 161 1.51 -6.03 2.34
CA TYR A 161 2.15 -6.33 1.06
C TYR A 161 1.89 -5.14 0.15
N GLU A 162 2.93 -4.71 -0.54
CA GLU A 162 2.73 -3.81 -1.66
C GLU A 162 2.06 -4.52 -2.81
N GLU A 163 1.44 -3.74 -3.69
CA GLU A 163 0.80 -4.23 -4.91
C GLU A 163 1.76 -5.18 -5.63
N ASP A 164 2.94 -4.65 -5.99
CA ASP A 164 4.10 -5.36 -6.55
C ASP A 164 4.53 -6.61 -5.74
N GLU A 165 4.63 -6.53 -4.40
CA GLU A 165 5.02 -7.67 -3.54
C GLU A 165 3.96 -8.79 -3.52
N ALA A 166 2.68 -8.44 -3.68
CA ALA A 166 1.59 -9.42 -3.75
C ALA A 166 1.63 -10.18 -5.08
N PHE A 167 2.01 -9.54 -6.21
CA PHE A 167 2.23 -10.24 -7.50
C PHE A 167 3.28 -11.34 -7.37
N TYR A 168 4.32 -11.12 -6.57
CA TYR A 168 5.45 -12.05 -6.45
C TYR A 168 5.16 -13.30 -5.64
N LYS A 169 4.23 -13.24 -4.68
CA LYS A 169 4.07 -14.31 -3.69
C LYS A 169 2.94 -15.29 -3.99
N GLU A 170 2.02 -14.97 -4.91
CA GLU A 170 1.01 -15.92 -5.38
C GLU A 170 0.79 -15.84 -6.90
N GLU A 171 1.12 -16.93 -7.60
CA GLU A 171 0.82 -17.14 -9.03
C GLU A 171 -0.70 -17.08 -9.24
N GLY A 172 -1.22 -15.93 -9.68
CA GLY A 172 -2.65 -15.66 -9.90
C GLY A 172 -3.13 -14.31 -9.35
N VAL A 173 -2.37 -13.71 -8.42
CA VAL A 173 -2.61 -12.34 -7.94
C VAL A 173 -2.32 -11.32 -9.03
N ALA A 174 -1.39 -11.66 -9.92
CA ALA A 174 -0.89 -10.75 -10.95
C ALA A 174 -1.94 -10.34 -11.99
N ASP A 175 -2.69 -11.31 -12.50
CA ASP A 175 -3.71 -11.08 -13.50
C ASP A 175 -4.90 -10.30 -12.91
N LEU A 176 -5.25 -10.57 -11.64
CA LEU A 176 -6.37 -9.91 -10.98
C LEU A 176 -6.06 -8.46 -10.64
N ILE A 177 -4.86 -8.15 -10.12
CA ILE A 177 -4.47 -6.77 -9.88
C ILE A 177 -4.38 -6.01 -11.21
N HIS A 178 -3.84 -6.63 -12.27
CA HIS A 178 -3.84 -6.02 -13.61
C HIS A 178 -5.26 -5.72 -14.10
N GLU A 179 -6.24 -6.62 -13.90
CA GLU A 179 -7.65 -6.34 -14.21
C GLU A 179 -8.23 -5.19 -13.35
N ILE A 180 -7.94 -5.15 -12.05
CA ILE A 180 -8.41 -4.10 -11.14
C ILE A 180 -7.84 -2.72 -11.51
N ILE A 181 -6.56 -2.67 -11.90
CA ILE A 181 -5.86 -1.44 -12.29
C ILE A 181 -6.24 -1.01 -13.72
N CYS A 182 -6.24 -1.94 -14.68
CA CYS A 182 -6.31 -1.63 -16.11
C CYS A 182 -7.73 -1.63 -16.70
N HIS A 183 -8.76 -2.09 -15.98
CA HIS A 183 -10.16 -1.95 -16.41
C HIS A 183 -10.88 -0.74 -15.80
N LYS A 184 -10.14 0.37 -15.59
CA LYS A 184 -10.73 1.70 -15.36
C LYS A 184 -10.13 2.75 -16.29
#